data_AF-A0A3B8IUX0-F1
#
_entry.id   AF-A0A3B8IUX0-F1
#
_cell.length_a   1.000
_cell.length_b   1.000
_cell.length_c   1.000
_cell.angle_alpha   90.00
_cell.angle_beta   90.00
_cell.angle_gamma   90.00
#
_symmetry.space_group_name_H-M   'P 1'
#
loop_
_entity.id
_entity.type
_entity.pdbx_description
1 polymer ?
#
loop_
_entity_poly.entity_id
_entity_poly.type
_entity_poly.pdbx_seq_one_letter_code
_entity_poly.pdbx_strand_id
1 'polypeptide(L)' 'MGQPAARINDMHVCPMVTGVVPHVGGPILPPGEPT' A
#
# COMPACT_ATOMS: atom_id res chain seq x y z
N MET A 1 -7.37 -20.58 -4.69
CA MET A 1 -8.16 -19.44 -4.18
C MET A 1 -7.33 -18.18 -4.40
N GLY A 2 -7.78 -17.26 -5.26
CA GLY A 2 -7.06 -16.00 -5.49
C GLY A 2 -7.13 -15.10 -4.26
N GLN A 3 -6.11 -14.25 -4.08
CA GLN A 3 -6.18 -13.17 -3.09
C GLN A 3 -7.30 -12.19 -3.49
N PRO A 4 -7.98 -11.55 -2.52
CA PRO A 4 -8.99 -10.53 -2.84
C PRO A 4 -8.36 -9.38 -3.64
N ALA A 5 -9.15 -8.77 -4.53
CA ALA A 5 -8.71 -7.60 -5.27
C ALA A 5 -8.49 -6.41 -4.32
N ALA A 6 -7.39 -5.68 -4.51
CA ALA A 6 -7.08 -4.48 -3.75
C ALA A 6 -8.05 -3.33 -4.08
N ARG A 7 -8.42 -2.54 -3.08
CA ARG A 7 -9.34 -1.40 -3.18
C ARG A 7 -8.67 -0.11 -2.69
N ILE A 8 -9.22 1.02 -3.12
CA ILE A 8 -8.81 2.34 -2.63
C ILE A 8 -9.01 2.39 -1.11
N ASN A 9 -8.03 2.95 -0.40
CA ASN A 9 -7.94 3.00 1.06
C ASN A 9 -7.67 1.66 1.78
N ASP A 10 -7.50 0.54 1.07
CA ASP A 10 -6.90 -0.64 1.70
C ASP A 10 -5.46 -0.29 2.11
N MET A 11 -5.03 -0.76 3.29
CA MET A 11 -3.67 -0.52 3.77
C MET A 11 -2.70 -1.48 3.08
N HIS A 12 -1.71 -0.94 2.38
CA HIS A 12 -0.57 -1.76 1.97
C HIS A 12 0.46 -1.82 3.10
N VAL A 13 1.26 -2.88 3.13
CA VAL A 13 2.44 -2.95 4.00
C VAL A 13 3.64 -2.39 3.23
N CYS A 14 4.39 -1.47 3.82
CA CYS A 14 5.61 -0.98 3.19
C CYS A 14 6.65 -2.12 3.14
N PRO A 15 7.15 -2.52 1.96
CA PRO A 15 8.16 -3.58 1.87
C PRO A 15 9.55 -3.10 2.33
N MET A 16 9.75 -1.79 2.46
CA MET A 16 11.00 -1.22 2.92
C MET A 16 11.12 -1.32 4.44
N VAL A 17 12.30 -1.70 4.89
CA VAL A 17 12.67 -1.75 6.31
C VAL A 17 13.95 -0.95 6.51
N THR A 18 14.08 -0.31 7.67
CA THR A 18 15.34 0.33 8.10
C THR A 18 15.97 -0.51 9.21
N GLY A 19 16.89 -1.41 8.83
CA GLY A 19 17.47 -2.39 9.75
C GLY A 19 16.39 -3.37 10.24
N VAL A 20 16.03 -3.27 11.53
CA VAL A 20 14.93 -4.06 12.15
C VAL A 20 13.63 -3.29 12.29
N VAL A 21 13.61 -2.00 11.92
CA VAL A 21 12.44 -1.13 12.09
C VAL A 21 11.58 -1.19 10.83
N PRO A 22 10.35 -1.73 10.91
CA PRO A 22 9.42 -1.72 9.78
C PRO A 22 8.91 -0.31 9.53
N HIS A 23 8.81 0.08 8.25
CA HIS A 23 8.09 1.30 7.91
C HIS A 23 6.58 1.09 7.97
N VAL A 24 5.86 2.18 8.22
CA VAL A 24 4.41 2.21 8.13
C VAL A 24 4.03 2.29 6.65
N GLY A 25 3.19 1.36 6.19
CA GLY A 25 2.61 1.45 4.86
C GLY A 25 1.51 2.50 4.77
N GLY A 26 1.08 2.81 3.55
CA GLY A 26 0.06 3.81 3.28
C GLY A 26 -1.24 3.21 2.74
N PRO A 27 -2.30 4.03 2.66
CA PRO A 27 -3.49 3.66 1.92
C PRO A 27 -3.17 3.54 0.42
N ILE A 28 -3.84 2.62 -0.28
CA ILE A 28 -3.84 2.59 -1.74
C ILE A 28 -4.57 3.84 -2.25
N LEU A 29 -3.83 4.68 -2.98
CA LEU A 29 -4.33 5.93 -3.54
C LEU A 29 -5.15 5.68 -4.82
N PRO A 30 -6.06 6.61 -5.19
CA PRO A 30 -6.70 6.58 -6.49
C PRO A 30 -5.67 6.71 -7.62
N PRO A 31 -6.02 6.31 -8.86
CA PRO A 31 -5.22 6.63 -10.04
C PRO A 31 -4.94 8.14 -10.11
N GLY A 32 -3.69 8.52 -10.34
CA GLY A 32 -3.35 9.92 -10.60
C GLY A 32 -3.88 10.32 -11.98
N GLU A 33 -4.75 11.34 -12.03
CA GLU A 33 -5.16 11.99 -13.27
C GLU A 33 -4.53 13.39 -13.37
N PRO A 34 -4.05 13.82 -14.55
CA PRO A 34 -3.58 15.19 -14.75
C PRO A 34 -4.78 16.15 -14.70
N THR A 35 -4.62 17.26 -13.97
CA THR A 35 -5.58 18.37 -13.89
C THR A 35 -5.49 19.28 -15.10
#